data_AF-A0A7C8BU25-F1
#
_entry.id   AF-A0A7C8BU25-F1
#
_cell.length_a   1.000
_cell.length_b   1.000
_cell.length_c   1.000
_cell.angle_alpha   90.00
_cell.angle_beta   90.00
_cell.angle_gamma   90.00
#
_symmetry.space_group_name_H-M   'P 1'
#
loop_
_entity.id
_entity.type
_entity.pdbx_description
1 polymer ?
#
loop_
_entity_poly.entity_id
_entity_poly.type
_entity_poly.pdbx_seq_one_letter_code
_entity_poly.pdbx_strand_id
1 'polypeptide(L)'
;MSGSLMSRLSAHNMGGEDHLPGWCAVCGRPHPERHHVVARSLGGTAGPMVHLCGRGNALYDADGRILHHGAAEMHRLHLWWVDGRDADIAPSVRGWQSAFWAYLLTDFQTNPWDALRLPGWRPFP
;
A
#
# COMPACT_ATOMS: atom_id res chain seq x y z
N MET A 1 -0.20 3.96 -23.86
CA MET A 1 -0.67 5.20 -23.21
C MET A 1 -0.74 5.01 -21.68
N SER A 2 0.37 4.95 -20.94
CA SER A 2 0.31 4.62 -19.49
C SER A 2 1.32 5.33 -18.56
N GLY A 3 2.30 6.08 -19.09
CA GLY A 3 3.33 6.73 -18.25
C GLY A 3 2.85 7.91 -17.40
N SER A 4 1.75 8.57 -17.78
CA SER A 4 1.21 9.77 -17.10
C SER A 4 0.24 9.45 -15.95
N LEU A 5 -0.31 8.24 -15.91
CA LEU A 5 -1.33 7.85 -14.93
C LEU A 5 -0.74 7.11 -13.73
N MET A 6 0.15 6.13 -13.94
CA MET A 6 0.87 5.53 -12.80
C MET A 6 1.75 6.54 -12.05
N SER A 7 2.17 7.61 -12.72
CA SER A 7 2.88 8.72 -12.08
C SER A 7 1.98 9.51 -11.12
N ARG A 8 0.67 9.67 -11.37
CA ARG A 8 -0.24 10.38 -10.43
C ARG A 8 -0.43 9.61 -9.13
N LEU A 9 -0.71 8.30 -9.19
CA LEU A 9 -0.84 7.47 -7.98
C LEU A 9 0.44 7.48 -7.16
N SER A 10 1.57 7.29 -7.84
CA SER A 10 2.87 7.31 -7.21
C SER A 10 3.14 8.68 -6.59
N ALA A 11 2.91 9.78 -7.33
CA ALA A 11 3.10 11.14 -6.85
C ALA A 11 2.22 11.47 -5.63
N HIS A 12 0.97 10.99 -5.61
CA HIS A 12 0.11 11.14 -4.44
C HIS A 12 0.71 10.42 -3.23
N ASN A 13 0.99 9.13 -3.37
CA ASN A 13 1.54 8.31 -2.27
C ASN A 13 2.94 8.75 -1.84
N MET A 14 3.72 9.44 -2.68
CA MET A 14 4.99 10.07 -2.27
C MET A 14 4.79 11.14 -1.19
N GLY A 15 3.58 11.72 -1.06
CA GLY A 15 3.25 12.71 -0.03
C GLY A 15 2.89 12.10 1.33
N GLY A 16 2.86 10.78 1.45
CA GLY A 16 2.60 10.11 2.72
C GLY A 16 3.81 10.05 3.66
N GLU A 17 3.58 9.56 4.87
CA GLU A 17 4.60 9.50 5.92
C GLU A 17 5.13 8.07 6.13
N ASP A 18 6.30 7.94 6.76
CA ASP A 18 6.77 6.64 7.22
C ASP A 18 5.81 6.06 8.28
N HIS A 19 5.44 4.79 8.14
CA HIS A 19 4.70 4.05 9.17
C HIS A 19 5.46 2.79 9.56
N LEU A 20 6.35 2.95 10.54
CA LEU A 20 7.37 1.97 10.92
C LEU A 20 7.21 1.52 12.39
N PRO A 21 6.05 0.97 12.81
CA PRO A 21 5.74 0.74 14.22
C PRO A 21 6.55 -0.37 14.92
N GLY A 22 7.42 -1.08 14.21
CA GLY A 22 8.12 -2.28 14.70
C GLY A 22 7.39 -3.62 14.52
N TRP A 23 6.15 -3.60 14.01
CA TRP A 23 5.36 -4.76 13.60
C TRP A 23 4.74 -4.54 12.22
N CYS A 24 4.16 -5.59 11.62
CA CYS A 24 3.44 -5.46 10.36
C CYS A 24 2.23 -4.54 10.52
N ALA A 25 2.21 -3.45 9.77
CA ALA A 25 1.14 -2.45 9.76
C ALA A 25 -0.23 -3.03 9.41
N VAL A 26 -0.31 -4.17 8.73
CA VAL A 26 -1.60 -4.77 8.31
C VAL A 26 -2.14 -5.78 9.33
N CYS A 27 -1.28 -6.61 9.93
CA CYS A 27 -1.72 -7.74 10.75
C CYS A 27 -1.06 -7.88 12.12
N GLY A 28 -0.18 -6.94 12.51
CA GLY A 28 0.46 -6.92 13.83
C GLY A 28 1.56 -7.96 14.05
N ARG A 29 1.89 -8.79 13.04
CA ARG A 29 2.98 -9.78 13.18
C ARG A 29 4.34 -9.11 13.46
N PRO A 30 5.19 -9.74 14.30
CA PRO A 30 6.52 -9.21 14.60
C PRO A 30 7.48 -9.36 13.41
N HIS A 31 8.66 -8.73 13.53
CA HIS A 31 9.77 -8.80 12.58
C HIS A 31 9.41 -8.38 11.14
N PRO A 32 8.92 -7.14 10.94
CA PRO A 32 8.58 -6.66 9.62
C PRO A 32 9.83 -6.33 8.79
N GLU A 33 9.67 -6.33 7.47
CA GLU A 33 10.57 -5.65 6.54
C GLU A 33 10.04 -4.25 6.20
N ARG A 34 10.96 -3.36 5.82
CA ARG A 34 10.62 -2.04 5.28
C ARG A 34 10.26 -2.19 3.80
N HIS A 35 9.03 -1.83 3.47
CA HIS A 35 8.55 -1.77 2.10
C HIS A 35 8.43 -0.31 1.65
N HIS A 36 9.00 0.04 0.49
CA HIS A 36 8.74 1.34 -0.11
C HIS A 36 7.34 1.33 -0.73
N VAL A 37 6.47 2.26 -0.32
CA VAL A 37 5.10 2.34 -0.85
C VAL A 37 5.09 2.62 -2.35
N VAL A 38 6.05 3.41 -2.82
CA VAL A 38 6.26 3.72 -4.23
C VAL A 38 7.51 2.98 -4.70
N ALA A 39 7.46 2.39 -5.89
CA ALA A 39 8.61 1.70 -6.46
C ALA A 39 9.83 2.64 -6.57
N ARG A 40 11.02 2.14 -6.27
CA ARG A 40 12.27 2.93 -6.34
C ARG A 40 12.52 3.53 -7.72
N SER A 41 12.18 2.80 -8.79
CA SER A 41 12.28 3.25 -10.18
C SER A 41 11.38 4.44 -10.51
N LEU A 42 10.38 4.73 -9.67
CA LEU A 42 9.47 5.87 -9.79
C LEU A 42 9.78 6.99 -8.77
N GLY A 43 10.97 6.95 -8.14
CA GLY A 43 11.40 7.94 -7.15
C GLY A 43 11.16 7.53 -5.69
N GLY A 44 10.61 6.34 -5.45
CA GLY A 44 10.24 5.87 -4.10
C GLY A 44 11.40 5.69 -3.12
N THR A 45 12.66 5.78 -3.56
CA THR A 45 13.84 5.76 -2.66
C THR A 45 13.78 6.86 -1.59
N ALA A 46 13.23 8.04 -1.94
CA ALA A 46 13.01 9.15 -1.02
C ALA A 46 11.55 9.21 -0.50
N GLY A 47 10.74 8.20 -0.85
CA GLY A 47 9.33 8.12 -0.49
C GLY A 47 9.10 7.36 0.80
N PRO A 48 7.84 7.36 1.27
CA PRO A 48 7.49 6.73 2.53
C PRO A 48 7.69 5.21 2.49
N MET A 49 8.08 4.68 3.64
CA MET A 49 8.17 3.26 3.90
C MET A 49 7.14 2.82 4.94
N VAL A 50 6.69 1.59 4.80
CA VAL A 50 5.81 0.94 5.78
C VAL A 50 6.40 -0.40 6.23
N HIS A 51 6.13 -0.79 7.47
CA HIS A 51 6.50 -2.11 7.96
C HIS A 51 5.48 -3.16 7.54
N LEU A 52 5.93 -4.21 6.84
CA LEU A 52 5.09 -5.34 6.42
C LEU A 52 5.75 -6.67 6.80
N CYS A 53 4.95 -7.68 7.17
CA CYS A 53 5.48 -9.01 7.44
C CYS A 53 5.86 -9.73 6.14
N GLY A 54 6.83 -10.64 6.24
CA GLY A 54 7.37 -11.37 5.10
C GLY A 54 8.67 -10.77 4.59
N ARG A 55 9.32 -11.50 3.68
CA ARG A 55 10.63 -11.16 3.15
C ARG A 55 10.66 -11.23 1.64
N GLY A 56 11.13 -10.16 1.01
CA GLY A 56 11.14 -10.06 -0.46
C GLY A 56 9.75 -10.33 -1.04
N ASN A 57 9.66 -11.15 -2.08
CA ASN A 57 8.38 -11.44 -2.75
C ASN A 57 7.67 -12.69 -2.22
N ALA A 58 8.05 -13.24 -1.07
CA ALA A 58 7.36 -14.41 -0.51
C ALA A 58 5.91 -14.05 -0.15
N LEU A 59 4.93 -14.66 -0.84
CA LEU A 59 3.50 -14.34 -0.69
C LEU A 59 2.83 -15.08 0.47
N TYR A 60 3.31 -16.26 0.83
CA TYR A 60 2.75 -17.09 1.90
C TYR A 60 3.85 -17.59 2.83
N ASP A 61 3.52 -17.74 4.11
CA ASP A 61 4.33 -18.49 5.05
C ASP A 61 4.10 -20.01 4.94
N ALA A 62 4.81 -20.78 5.75
CA ALA A 62 4.71 -22.25 5.76
C ALA A 62 3.31 -22.76 6.15
N ASP A 63 2.51 -21.95 6.86
CA ASP A 63 1.15 -22.29 7.26
C ASP A 63 0.11 -21.80 6.23
N GLY A 64 0.55 -21.31 5.07
CA GLY A 64 -0.31 -20.81 4.01
C GLY A 64 -0.94 -19.45 4.31
N ARG A 65 -0.49 -18.74 5.34
CA ARG A 65 -1.01 -17.40 5.65
C ARG A 65 -0.28 -16.35 4.82
N ILE A 66 -1.01 -15.34 4.38
CA ILE A 66 -0.46 -14.30 3.51
C ILE A 66 0.61 -13.47 4.23
N LEU A 67 1.69 -13.18 3.51
CA LEU A 67 2.76 -12.28 3.90
C LEU A 67 2.57 -10.95 3.18
N HIS A 68 2.40 -9.87 3.94
CA HIS A 68 1.97 -8.58 3.40
C HIS A 68 3.03 -7.89 2.55
N HIS A 69 4.32 -8.11 2.85
CA HIS A 69 5.41 -7.60 2.01
C HIS A 69 5.33 -8.22 0.61
N GLY A 70 5.26 -9.55 0.51
CA GLY A 70 5.09 -10.23 -0.77
C GLY A 70 3.77 -9.90 -1.47
N ALA A 71 2.68 -9.70 -0.70
CA ALA A 71 1.42 -9.23 -1.26
C ALA A 71 1.54 -7.84 -1.91
N ALA A 72 2.33 -6.92 -1.33
CA ALA A 72 2.58 -5.62 -1.95
C ALA A 72 3.41 -5.74 -3.23
N GLU A 73 4.50 -6.52 -3.19
CA GLU A 73 5.34 -6.82 -4.36
C GLU A 73 4.55 -7.46 -5.52
N MET A 74 3.50 -8.23 -5.21
CA MET A 74 2.65 -8.92 -6.19
C MET A 74 1.38 -8.15 -6.57
N HIS A 75 1.25 -6.88 -6.19
CA HIS A 75 0.05 -6.06 -6.40
C HIS A 75 -1.25 -6.74 -5.90
N ARG A 76 -1.18 -7.32 -4.71
CA ARG A 76 -2.32 -7.83 -3.94
C ARG A 76 -2.60 -7.03 -2.68
N LEU A 77 -1.61 -6.31 -2.17
CA LEU A 77 -1.77 -5.29 -1.16
C LEU A 77 -1.59 -3.93 -1.82
N HIS A 78 -2.59 -3.07 -1.69
CA HIS A 78 -2.58 -1.70 -2.21
C HIS A 78 -2.61 -0.73 -1.04
N LEU A 79 -1.89 0.37 -1.18
CA LEU A 79 -1.74 1.39 -0.16
C LEU A 79 -2.17 2.75 -0.72
N TRP A 80 -2.81 3.55 0.12
CA TRP A 80 -3.24 4.89 -0.21
C TRP A 80 -3.02 5.82 0.97
N TRP A 81 -2.34 6.93 0.74
CA TRP A 81 -2.22 7.99 1.74
C TRP A 81 -3.52 8.78 1.76
N VAL A 82 -4.25 8.72 2.86
CA VAL A 82 -5.44 9.53 3.03
C VAL A 82 -5.01 10.90 3.53
N ASP A 83 -5.34 11.96 2.80
CA ASP A 83 -5.19 13.35 3.25
C ASP A 83 -6.26 14.31 2.69
N GLY A 84 -7.26 13.77 1.99
CA GLY A 84 -8.32 14.54 1.35
C GLY A 84 -7.95 15.20 0.01
N ARG A 85 -6.71 15.06 -0.47
CA ARG A 85 -6.29 15.51 -1.81
C ARG A 85 -6.56 14.44 -2.87
N ASP A 86 -6.46 14.84 -4.14
CA ASP A 86 -6.65 13.95 -5.30
C ASP A 86 -7.97 13.15 -5.25
N ALA A 87 -9.05 13.81 -4.81
CA ALA A 87 -10.36 13.19 -4.60
C ALA A 87 -10.96 12.55 -5.88
N ASP A 88 -10.49 12.94 -7.07
CA ASP A 88 -10.87 12.34 -8.35
C ASP A 88 -10.32 10.92 -8.54
N ILE A 89 -9.25 10.57 -7.82
CA ILE A 89 -8.55 9.28 -7.91
C ILE A 89 -8.44 8.55 -6.57
N ALA A 90 -8.93 9.15 -5.48
CA ALA A 90 -8.96 8.53 -4.17
C ALA A 90 -9.81 7.24 -4.16
N PRO A 91 -9.52 6.28 -3.26
CA PRO A 91 -10.37 5.11 -3.05
C PRO A 91 -11.84 5.49 -2.85
N SER A 92 -12.74 4.59 -3.21
CA SER A 92 -14.20 4.77 -3.09
C SER A 92 -14.72 4.77 -1.63
N VAL A 93 -13.92 5.25 -0.67
CA VAL A 93 -14.31 5.43 0.73
C VAL A 93 -14.66 6.89 0.99
N ARG A 94 -15.92 7.14 1.35
CA ARG A 94 -16.40 8.49 1.64
C ARG A 94 -15.99 8.95 3.05
N GLY A 95 -15.66 10.23 3.18
CA GLY A 95 -15.57 10.92 4.47
C GLY A 95 -14.20 10.90 5.15
N TRP A 96 -13.20 10.26 4.56
CA TRP A 96 -11.83 10.27 5.06
C TRP A 96 -11.13 11.59 4.71
N GLN A 97 -10.80 12.40 5.72
CA GLN A 97 -10.21 13.74 5.57
C GLN A 97 -9.04 13.99 6.54
N SER A 98 -8.32 12.94 6.92
CA SER A 98 -7.21 13.00 7.89
C SER A 98 -5.99 12.25 7.34
N ALA A 99 -4.80 12.67 7.77
CA ALA A 99 -3.50 12.10 7.40
C ALA A 99 -3.29 10.69 7.98
N PHE A 100 -3.50 9.64 7.19
CA PHE A 100 -3.17 8.25 7.58
C PHE A 100 -3.02 7.33 6.37
N TRP A 101 -2.38 6.17 6.57
CA TRP A 101 -2.35 5.13 5.55
C TRP A 101 -3.59 4.25 5.58
N ALA A 102 -4.20 4.06 4.42
CA ALA A 102 -5.20 3.04 4.19
C ALA A 102 -4.64 1.93 3.30
N TYR A 103 -5.19 0.72 3.47
CA TYR A 103 -4.83 -0.43 2.68
C TYR A 103 -6.04 -1.20 2.16
N LEU A 104 -5.85 -1.88 1.03
CA LEU A 104 -6.76 -2.87 0.48
C LEU A 104 -5.97 -4.14 0.16
N LEU A 105 -6.47 -5.29 0.64
CA LEU A 105 -5.95 -6.61 0.27
C LEU A 105 -6.90 -7.29 -0.71
N THR A 106 -6.38 -7.82 -1.80
CA THR A 106 -7.14 -8.52 -2.85
C THR A 106 -6.77 -10.00 -2.95
N ASP A 107 -7.73 -10.81 -3.36
CA ASP A 107 -7.54 -12.26 -3.55
C ASP A 107 -6.63 -12.58 -4.74
N PHE A 108 -6.59 -11.70 -5.75
CA PHE A 108 -5.81 -11.84 -6.96
C PHE A 108 -4.97 -10.59 -7.24
N GLN A 109 -3.91 -10.76 -8.04
CA GLN A 109 -3.12 -9.63 -8.53
C GLN A 109 -4.04 -8.64 -9.24
N THR A 110 -4.03 -7.39 -8.78
CA THR A 110 -4.94 -6.33 -9.25
C THR A 110 -4.13 -5.13 -9.69
N ASN A 111 -4.55 -4.47 -10.78
CA ASN A 111 -3.94 -3.19 -11.16
C ASN A 111 -4.25 -2.13 -10.08
N PRO A 112 -3.27 -1.32 -9.63
CA PRO A 112 -3.52 -0.26 -8.64
C PRO A 112 -4.72 0.64 -8.95
N TRP A 113 -4.98 0.98 -10.22
CA TRP A 113 -6.14 1.79 -10.61
C TRP A 113 -7.48 1.09 -10.40
N ASP A 114 -7.53 -0.21 -10.65
CA ASP A 114 -8.75 -0.98 -10.43
C ASP A 114 -8.98 -1.21 -8.94
N ALA A 115 -7.91 -1.39 -8.17
CA ALA A 115 -7.96 -1.53 -6.71
C ALA A 115 -8.59 -0.32 -6.02
N LEU A 116 -8.35 0.91 -6.50
CA LEU A 116 -8.99 2.12 -5.96
C LEU A 116 -10.52 2.09 -6.05
N ARG A 117 -11.07 1.36 -7.03
CA ARG A 117 -12.52 1.25 -7.23
C ARG A 117 -13.14 0.13 -6.40
N LEU A 118 -12.34 -0.78 -5.84
CA LEU A 118 -12.83 -1.88 -5.04
C LEU A 118 -13.20 -1.41 -3.62
N PRO A 119 -14.26 -1.98 -3.02
CA PRO A 119 -14.59 -1.74 -1.62
C PRO A 119 -13.59 -2.46 -0.70
N GLY A 120 -13.64 -2.14 0.60
CA GLY A 120 -12.90 -2.88 1.62
C GLY A 120 -11.57 -2.27 2.05
N TRP A 121 -11.28 -1.05 1.60
CA TRP A 121 -10.18 -0.23 2.13
C TRP A 121 -10.35 0.00 3.64
N ARG A 122 -9.26 -0.13 4.38
CA ARG A 122 -9.22 0.02 5.84
C ARG A 122 -8.05 0.91 6.24
N PRO A 123 -8.16 1.72 7.32
CA PRO A 123 -6.98 2.37 7.90
C PRO A 123 -6.00 1.30 8.39
N PHE A 124 -4.71 1.62 8.44
CA PHE A 124 -3.80 0.84 9.28
C PHE A 124 -4.32 0.83 10.74
N PRO A 125 -4.32 -0.33 11.41
CA PRO A 125 -4.65 -0.48 12.83
C PRO A 125 -3.75 0.31 13.78
#